data_AF-A0A9X1DFL1-F1
#
_entry.id   AF-A0A9X1DFL1-F1
#
_cell.length_a   1.000
_cell.length_b   1.000
_cell.length_c   1.000
_cell.angle_alpha   90.00
_cell.angle_beta   90.00
_cell.angle_gamma   90.00
#
_symmetry.space_group_name_H-M   'P 1'
#
loop_
_entity.id
_entity.type
_entity.pdbx_description
1 polymer ?
#
loop_
_entity_poly.entity_id
_entity_poly.type
_entity_poly.pdbx_seq_one_letter_code
_entity_poly.pdbx_strand_id
1 'polypeptide(L)'
;MDLLSWMLLHSPKFEDKTGYFPDMNIETTFFALTEGLKMVRKRIGEETFERLASVTVQMKSYFEADPDDKIGEAIKGRDSIQEMEALLQASAKRTAR
;
A
#
# COMPACT_ATOMS: atom_id res chain seq x y z
N MET A 1 11.87 2.99 8.11
CA MET A 1 10.46 3.14 7.70
C MET A 1 10.30 2.34 6.41
N ASP A 2 9.36 1.41 6.36
CA ASP A 2 9.02 0.70 5.12
C ASP A 2 8.01 1.50 4.27
N LEU A 3 7.69 1.00 3.07
CA LEU A 3 6.79 1.66 2.12
C LEU A 3 5.36 1.82 2.66
N LEU A 4 4.80 0.82 3.35
CA LEU A 4 3.42 0.90 3.86
C LEU A 4 3.31 1.92 4.99
N SER A 5 4.29 1.95 5.89
CA SER A 5 4.41 2.98 6.93
C SER A 5 4.50 4.38 6.34
N TRP A 6 5.24 4.54 5.24
CA TRP A 6 5.34 5.81 4.52
C TRP A 6 4.02 6.19 3.84
N MET A 7 3.37 5.25 3.16
CA MET A 7 2.06 5.47 2.52
C MET A 7 1.00 5.91 3.53
N LEU A 8 1.00 5.35 4.73
CA LEU A 8 0.07 5.73 5.79
C LEU A 8 0.25 7.22 6.17
N LEU A 9 1.49 7.67 6.35
CA LEU A 9 1.83 9.04 6.74
C LEU A 9 1.53 10.07 5.64
N HIS A 10 1.75 9.71 4.38
CA HIS A 10 1.65 10.62 3.24
C HIS A 10 0.32 10.54 2.48
N SER A 11 -0.59 9.64 2.89
CA SER A 11 -1.94 9.53 2.33
C SER A 11 -2.79 10.80 2.57
N PRO A 12 -3.72 11.15 1.66
CA PRO A 12 -4.05 10.44 0.41
C PRO A 12 -3.24 10.91 -0.82
N LYS A 13 -2.40 11.94 -0.68
CA LYS A 13 -1.72 12.58 -1.84
C LYS A 13 -0.39 11.94 -2.21
N PHE A 14 0.27 11.27 -1.26
CA PHE A 14 1.57 10.63 -1.44
C PHE A 14 2.67 11.59 -1.91
N GLU A 15 2.60 12.84 -1.42
CA GLU A 15 3.59 13.87 -1.73
C GLU A 15 4.75 13.82 -0.72
N ASP A 16 5.98 13.85 -1.22
CA ASP A 16 7.14 14.10 -0.36
C ASP A 16 7.33 15.60 -0.10
N LYS A 17 6.94 16.03 1.10
CA LYS A 17 7.11 17.42 1.54
C LYS A 17 8.54 17.76 1.98
N THR A 18 9.42 16.77 2.06
CA THR A 18 10.83 16.96 2.47
C THR A 18 11.75 17.31 1.29
N GLY A 19 11.33 17.03 0.05
CA GLY A 19 12.07 17.32 -1.17
C GLY A 19 13.13 16.28 -1.54
N TYR A 20 13.17 15.14 -0.86
CA TYR A 20 14.05 14.01 -1.20
C TYR A 20 13.57 13.24 -2.43
N PHE A 21 12.25 13.15 -2.62
CA PHE A 21 11.59 12.46 -3.72
C PHE A 21 10.44 13.31 -4.28
N PRO A 22 10.77 14.45 -4.92
CA PRO A 22 9.78 15.47 -5.31
C PRO A 22 8.73 14.98 -6.32
N ASP A 23 9.01 13.91 -7.05
CA ASP A 23 8.10 13.34 -8.06
C ASP A 23 7.19 12.23 -7.51
N MET A 24 7.17 12.01 -6.19
CA MET A 24 6.25 11.05 -5.59
C MET A 24 4.80 11.56 -5.61
N ASN A 25 3.93 10.66 -6.05
CA ASN A 25 2.49 10.85 -6.16
C ASN A 25 1.81 9.47 -6.09
N ILE A 26 0.48 9.46 -6.22
CA ILE A 26 -0.30 8.22 -6.18
C ILE A 26 0.13 7.20 -7.25
N GLU A 27 0.46 7.62 -8.46
CA GLU A 27 0.83 6.70 -9.54
C GLU A 27 2.17 6.03 -9.26
N THR A 28 3.19 6.82 -8.94
CA THR A 28 4.54 6.32 -8.68
C THR A 28 4.58 5.45 -7.42
N THR A 29 3.83 5.82 -6.39
CA THR A 29 3.73 5.05 -5.13
C THR A 29 3.06 3.69 -5.36
N PHE A 30 1.93 3.64 -6.06
CA PHE A 30 1.23 2.38 -6.31
C PHE A 30 1.97 1.48 -7.31
N PHE A 31 2.71 2.08 -8.26
CA PHE A 31 3.63 1.34 -9.10
C PHE A 31 4.72 0.65 -8.26
N ALA A 32 5.38 1.39 -7.37
CA ALA A 32 6.41 0.84 -6.49
C ALA A 32 5.87 -0.27 -5.58
N LEU A 33 4.68 -0.10 -5.02
CA LEU A 33 4.02 -1.12 -4.21
C LEU A 33 3.76 -2.40 -5.02
N THR A 34 3.19 -2.26 -6.21
CA THR A 34 2.86 -3.40 -7.09
C THR A 34 4.11 -4.17 -7.51
N GLU A 35 5.18 -3.48 -7.89
CA GLU A 35 6.45 -4.12 -8.24
C GLU A 35 7.09 -4.80 -7.02
N GLY A 36 7.05 -4.16 -5.84
CA GLY A 36 7.53 -4.76 -4.59
C GLY A 36 6.80 -6.06 -4.25
N LEU A 37 5.46 -6.11 -4.42
CA LEU A 37 4.67 -7.32 -4.23
C LEU A 37 5.07 -8.44 -5.20
N LYS A 38 5.31 -8.12 -6.48
CA LYS A 38 5.78 -9.09 -7.48
C LYS A 38 7.11 -9.70 -7.09
N MET A 39 8.04 -8.88 -6.55
CA MET A 39 9.36 -9.37 -6.11
C MET A 39 9.26 -10.38 -4.96
N VAL A 40 8.28 -10.21 -4.06
CA VAL A 40 8.12 -11.10 -2.90
C VAL A 40 7.11 -12.22 -3.10
N ARG A 41 6.42 -12.26 -4.25
CA ARG A 41 5.36 -13.24 -4.59
C ARG A 41 5.72 -14.69 -4.25
N LYS A 42 6.91 -15.14 -4.66
CA LYS A 42 7.38 -16.51 -4.37
C LYS A 42 7.50 -16.80 -2.87
N ARG A 43 7.87 -15.80 -2.06
CA ARG A 43 8.06 -15.93 -0.61
C ARG A 43 6.73 -15.96 0.14
N ILE A 44 5.77 -15.12 -0.28
CA ILE A 44 4.48 -14.97 0.41
C ILE A 44 3.43 -15.99 -0.06
N GLY A 45 3.65 -16.61 -1.22
CA GLY A 45 2.71 -17.56 -1.83
C GLY A 45 1.63 -16.89 -2.67
N GLU A 46 1.07 -17.65 -3.60
CA GLU A 46 0.15 -17.14 -4.62
C GLU A 46 -1.14 -16.56 -4.02
N GLU A 47 -1.77 -17.30 -3.11
CA GLU A 47 -3.01 -16.89 -2.45
C GLU A 47 -2.84 -15.55 -1.71
N THR A 48 -1.72 -15.37 -0.99
CA THR A 48 -1.44 -14.09 -0.31
C THR A 48 -1.19 -12.98 -1.33
N PHE A 49 -0.44 -13.28 -2.39
CA PHE A 49 -0.15 -12.31 -3.44
C PHE A 49 -1.42 -11.81 -4.12
N GLU A 50 -2.33 -12.70 -4.51
CA GLU A 50 -3.62 -12.35 -5.13
C GLU A 50 -4.46 -11.47 -4.19
N ARG A 51 -4.50 -11.81 -2.90
CA ARG A 51 -5.21 -10.99 -1.91
C ARG A 51 -4.59 -9.60 -1.76
N LEU A 52 -3.27 -9.51 -1.65
CA LEU A 52 -2.57 -8.22 -1.58
C LEU A 52 -2.76 -7.38 -2.84
N ALA A 53 -2.79 -8.01 -4.02
CA ALA A 53 -3.07 -7.33 -5.29
C ALA A 53 -4.50 -6.77 -5.32
N SER A 54 -5.48 -7.55 -4.86
CA SER A 54 -6.88 -7.09 -4.75
C SER A 54 -7.02 -5.90 -3.80
N VAL A 55 -6.44 -6.00 -2.60
CA VAL A 55 -6.44 -4.89 -1.61
C VAL A 55 -5.72 -3.67 -2.19
N THR A 56 -4.62 -3.84 -2.92
CA THR A 56 -3.90 -2.73 -3.57
C THR A 56 -4.79 -1.98 -4.56
N VAL A 57 -5.58 -2.70 -5.37
CA VAL A 57 -6.50 -2.07 -6.33
C VAL A 57 -7.59 -1.28 -5.61
N GLN A 58 -8.23 -1.87 -4.59
CA GLN A 58 -9.27 -1.21 -3.81
C GLN A 58 -8.75 0.03 -3.08
N MET A 59 -7.58 -0.12 -2.45
CA MET A 59 -6.88 0.96 -1.76
C MET A 59 -6.63 2.15 -2.68
N LYS A 60 -6.18 1.91 -3.92
CA LYS A 60 -5.97 2.98 -4.90
C LYS A 60 -7.26 3.72 -5.20
N SER A 61 -8.34 2.99 -5.47
CA SER A 61 -9.64 3.59 -5.76
C SER A 61 -10.17 4.44 -4.60
N TYR A 62 -9.93 4.05 -3.34
CA TYR A 62 -10.31 4.86 -2.19
C TYR A 62 -9.57 6.20 -2.13
N PHE A 63 -8.28 6.23 -2.42
CA PHE A 63 -7.51 7.48 -2.44
C PHE A 63 -7.81 8.33 -3.67
N GLU A 64 -8.05 7.72 -4.83
CA GLU A 64 -8.49 8.44 -6.04
C GLU A 64 -9.88 9.06 -5.87
N ALA A 65 -10.77 8.42 -5.12
CA ALA A 65 -12.11 8.94 -4.83
C ALA A 65 -12.11 10.11 -3.84
N ASP A 66 -11.10 10.20 -2.96
CA ASP A 66 -11.00 11.24 -1.94
C ASP A 66 -9.59 11.85 -1.81
N PRO A 67 -9.10 12.52 -2.88
CA PRO A 67 -7.75 13.08 -2.92
C PRO A 67 -7.53 14.21 -1.92
N ASP A 68 -8.60 14.81 -1.39
CA ASP A 68 -8.57 15.93 -0.44
C ASP A 68 -9.00 15.53 0.99
N ASP A 69 -9.30 14.26 1.25
CA ASP A 69 -9.71 13.73 2.56
C ASP A 69 -10.95 14.46 3.15
N LYS A 70 -12.03 14.52 2.36
CA LYS A 70 -13.27 15.25 2.68
C LYS A 70 -14.50 14.35 2.78
N ILE A 71 -14.50 13.19 2.14
CA ILE A 71 -15.68 12.30 2.07
C ILE A 71 -15.50 10.99 2.84
N GLY A 72 -14.30 10.76 3.40
CA GLY A 72 -14.00 9.63 4.26
C GLY A 72 -13.52 8.38 3.52
N GLU A 73 -13.41 8.40 2.19
CA GLU A 73 -12.83 7.26 1.45
C GLU A 73 -11.33 7.12 1.74
N ALA A 74 -10.62 8.23 2.00
CA ALA A 74 -9.22 8.18 2.38
C ALA A 74 -8.98 7.39 3.68
N ILE A 75 -9.97 7.33 4.59
CA ILE A 75 -9.91 6.48 5.78
C ILE A 75 -9.91 5.00 5.38
N LYS A 76 -10.80 4.58 4.47
CA LYS A 76 -10.83 3.20 3.95
C LYS A 76 -9.54 2.83 3.22
N GLY A 77 -8.93 3.80 2.53
CA GLY A 77 -7.59 3.64 1.96
C GLY A 77 -6.55 3.34 3.02
N ARG A 78 -6.55 4.06 4.15
CA ARG A 78 -5.65 3.81 5.29
C ARG A 78 -5.92 2.48 5.98
N ASP A 79 -7.18 2.09 6.12
CA ASP A 79 -7.56 0.77 6.64
C ASP A 79 -7.03 -0.35 5.75
N SER A 80 -7.04 -0.14 4.42
CA SER A 80 -6.46 -1.08 3.46
C SER A 80 -4.95 -1.23 3.64
N ILE A 81 -4.22 -0.15 3.95
CA ILE A 81 -2.78 -0.21 4.27
C ILE A 81 -2.54 -1.13 5.48
N GLN A 82 -3.36 -1.02 6.52
CA GLN A 82 -3.27 -1.85 7.71
C GLN A 82 -3.60 -3.32 7.41
N GLU A 83 -4.62 -3.58 6.58
CA GLU A 83 -4.92 -4.94 6.11
C GLU A 83 -3.73 -5.56 5.37
N MET A 84 -3.09 -4.80 4.48
CA MET A 84 -1.89 -5.28 3.76
C MET A 84 -0.75 -5.61 4.72
N GLU A 85 -0.50 -4.77 5.72
CA GLU A 85 0.52 -5.02 6.72
C GLU A 85 0.22 -6.32 7.50
N ALA A 86 -1.03 -6.50 7.93
CA ALA A 86 -1.46 -7.71 8.64
C ALA A 86 -1.27 -8.98 7.79
N LEU A 87 -1.62 -8.92 6.49
CA LEU A 87 -1.41 -10.03 5.55
C LEU A 87 0.07 -10.38 5.39
N LEU A 88 0.94 -9.38 5.22
CA LEU A 88 2.38 -9.58 5.09
C LEU A 88 2.99 -10.18 6.36
N GLN A 89 2.59 -9.69 7.54
CA GLN A 89 3.03 -10.23 8.82
C GLN A 89 2.56 -11.68 9.04
N ALA A 90 1.32 -12.00 8.66
CA ALA A 90 0.79 -13.36 8.75
C ALA A 90 1.59 -14.33 7.85
N SER A 91 1.93 -13.90 6.64
CA SER A 91 2.73 -14.73 5.72
C SER A 91 4.17 -14.88 6.17
N ALA A 92 4.80 -13.84 6.73
CA ALA A 92 6.13 -13.94 7.30
C ALA A 92 6.20 -14.95 8.47
N LYS A 93 5.18 -14.97 9.35
CA LYS A 93 5.08 -15.96 10.44
C LYS A 93 4.92 -17.39 9.94
N ARG A 94 4.29 -17.60 8.77
CA ARG A 94 4.19 -18.93 8.15
C ARG A 94 5.53 -19.42 7.62
N THR A 95 6.33 -18.55 7.00
CA THR A 95 7.63 -18.91 6.44
C THR A 95 8.70 -19.16 7.50
N ALA A 96 8.53 -18.62 8.72
CA ALA A 96 9.45 -18.84 9.84
C ALA A 96 9.23 -20.18 10.60
N ARG A 97 8.19 -20.94 10.25
CA ARG A 97 7.89 -22.28 10.78
C ARG A 97 8.37 -23.35 9.80
#